data_AF-A0A9N8M6Y4-F1
#
_entry.id   AF-A0A9N8M6Y4-F1
#
_cell.length_a   1.000
_cell.length_b   1.000
_cell.length_c   1.000
_cell.angle_alpha   90.00
_cell.angle_beta   90.00
_cell.angle_gamma   90.00
#
_symmetry.space_group_name_H-M   'P 1'
#
loop_
_entity.id
_entity.type
_entity.pdbx_description
1 polymer ?
#
loop_
_entity_poly.entity_id
_entity_poly.type
_entity_poly.pdbx_seq_one_letter_code
_entity_poly.pdbx_strand_id
1 'polypeptide(L)'
;MFHPQHVASLAIAVVLAASNARADSADANFSLDHLPNTWQDGQSGTDQCDKWMPSSQDSLCQVAFINSASDFCLWSSRSPGLVGDTERDEVAWCTKPGYGTRLIPDGTLHSVHFVKTPTYVQITGTGDFTKMNILPGDAGGELDPHGADGNGNPIGGLVYTNAFNGQYQQIHQWTNFMSANEYCFKACIDADDAETQCAHQFDLQGCMWNMPGSYGDGFEQCDGDIAQYPGIYGTSTYYQNEQGDNAPPPHAAPASYNCKAQPSPVNGGGGTPVLSTSSAAPAAATPAPAAPAASSPSSASSPPPNGAAAAQAPGDSRVNGTASSSASSNHKVGLSSVLVRCSAGVAGLAALAVLLA
;
A
#
# COMPACT_ATOMS: atom_id res chain seq x y z
N MET A 1 -31.77 8.58 -77.92
CA MET A 1 -31.66 9.57 -76.83
C MET A 1 -30.82 8.96 -75.73
N PHE A 2 -29.58 9.40 -75.57
CA PHE A 2 -28.68 8.92 -74.51
C PHE A 2 -28.90 9.76 -73.25
N HIS A 3 -29.03 9.12 -72.09
CA HIS A 3 -28.94 9.79 -70.78
C HIS A 3 -27.53 9.52 -70.21
N PRO A 4 -26.81 10.55 -69.71
CA PRO A 4 -25.49 10.37 -69.14
C PRO A 4 -25.57 9.79 -67.72
N GLN A 5 -24.68 8.87 -67.39
CA GLN A 5 -24.47 8.47 -66.00
C GLN A 5 -23.50 9.46 -65.33
N HIS A 6 -23.92 10.07 -64.23
CA HIS A 6 -23.06 10.91 -63.42
C HIS A 6 -22.11 10.04 -62.59
N VAL A 7 -20.81 10.15 -62.87
CA VAL A 7 -19.75 9.55 -62.04
C VAL A 7 -19.64 10.38 -60.76
N ALA A 8 -20.05 9.81 -59.63
CA ALA A 8 -19.87 10.43 -58.32
C ALA A 8 -18.43 10.20 -57.83
N SER A 9 -17.58 11.21 -57.95
CA SER A 9 -16.22 11.18 -57.38
C SER A 9 -16.29 11.16 -55.86
N LEU A 10 -16.01 10.01 -55.25
CA LEU A 10 -15.92 9.85 -53.81
C LEU A 10 -14.60 10.44 -53.29
N ALA A 11 -14.62 11.69 -52.86
CA ALA A 11 -13.47 12.32 -52.20
C ALA A 11 -13.33 11.74 -50.78
N ILE A 12 -12.38 10.81 -50.60
CA ILE A 12 -12.01 10.29 -49.28
C ILE A 12 -11.19 11.37 -48.56
N ALA A 13 -11.85 12.11 -47.68
CA ALA A 13 -11.17 12.98 -46.73
C ALA A 13 -10.52 12.13 -45.63
N VAL A 14 -9.20 11.94 -45.72
CA VAL A 14 -8.41 11.36 -44.64
C VAL A 14 -8.34 12.37 -43.50
N VAL A 15 -9.24 12.24 -42.53
CA VAL A 15 -9.13 12.96 -41.27
C VAL A 15 -7.98 12.33 -40.49
N LEU A 16 -6.83 13.00 -40.45
CA LEU A 16 -5.82 12.68 -39.44
C LEU A 16 -6.42 13.05 -38.08
N ALA A 17 -6.91 12.04 -37.35
CA ALA A 17 -7.11 12.17 -35.94
C ALA A 17 -5.72 12.37 -35.30
N ALA A 18 -5.42 13.62 -34.93
CA ALA A 18 -4.33 13.89 -34.01
C ALA A 18 -4.71 13.22 -32.69
N SER A 19 -4.12 12.05 -32.44
CA SER A 19 -4.15 11.41 -31.13
C SER A 19 -3.36 12.30 -30.18
N ASN A 20 -4.08 13.21 -29.51
CA ASN A 20 -3.60 13.83 -28.28
C ASN A 20 -3.47 12.70 -27.26
N ALA A 21 -2.32 12.02 -27.26
CA ALA A 21 -1.86 11.33 -26.08
C ALA A 21 -1.82 12.39 -24.98
N ARG A 22 -2.68 12.23 -23.97
CA ARG A 22 -2.43 12.90 -22.71
C ARG A 22 -1.13 12.31 -22.19
N ALA A 23 -0.17 13.16 -21.82
CA ALA A 23 0.94 12.69 -21.02
C ALA A 23 0.32 12.18 -19.71
N ASP A 24 0.65 10.95 -19.35
CA ASP A 24 0.23 10.39 -18.07
C ASP A 24 1.02 11.08 -16.95
N SER A 25 0.56 11.05 -15.70
CA SER A 25 1.38 11.62 -14.63
C SER A 25 2.66 10.80 -14.37
N ALA A 26 2.75 9.59 -14.92
CA ALA A 26 3.98 8.83 -14.97
C ALA A 26 5.02 9.34 -16.01
N ASP A 27 4.70 10.31 -16.89
CA ASP A 27 5.63 10.72 -17.97
C ASP A 27 6.52 11.94 -17.62
N ALA A 28 6.15 12.73 -16.60
CA ALA A 28 6.74 14.05 -16.37
C ALA A 28 7.94 14.03 -15.42
N ASN A 29 9.10 14.48 -15.91
CA ASN A 29 10.36 14.50 -15.15
C ASN A 29 10.67 15.88 -14.54
N PHE A 30 10.89 15.93 -13.23
CA PHE A 30 11.25 17.12 -12.46
C PHE A 30 12.44 16.87 -11.53
N SER A 31 13.36 17.84 -11.46
CA SER A 31 14.41 17.86 -10.42
C SER A 31 13.88 18.51 -9.15
N LEU A 32 14.29 18.00 -7.98
CA LEU A 32 13.95 18.60 -6.67
C LEU A 32 14.38 20.08 -6.56
N ASP A 33 15.45 20.48 -7.25
CA ASP A 33 15.91 21.88 -7.28
C ASP A 33 15.01 22.80 -8.13
N HIS A 34 14.11 22.22 -8.94
CA HIS A 34 13.33 22.92 -9.97
C HIS A 34 11.88 22.36 -10.05
N LEU A 35 11.25 22.18 -8.89
CA LEU A 35 9.87 21.67 -8.81
C LEU A 35 8.85 22.72 -9.33
N PRO A 36 7.81 22.28 -10.06
CA PRO A 36 6.71 23.15 -10.47
C PRO A 36 5.90 23.60 -9.24
N ASN A 37 5.16 24.71 -9.33
CA ASN A 37 4.17 25.00 -8.29
C ASN A 37 3.03 23.96 -8.33
N THR A 38 2.55 23.67 -9.53
CA THR A 38 1.57 22.65 -9.88
C THR A 38 1.83 22.27 -11.33
N TRP A 39 1.50 21.06 -11.74
CA TRP A 39 1.74 20.60 -13.11
C TRP A 39 0.62 19.75 -13.72
N GLN A 40 -0.24 19.12 -12.90
CA GLN A 40 -1.47 18.47 -13.39
C GLN A 40 -2.70 19.36 -13.25
N ASP A 41 -3.62 19.24 -14.21
CA ASP A 41 -4.89 19.95 -14.19
C ASP A 41 -5.75 19.48 -13.01
N GLY A 42 -6.12 20.41 -12.11
CA GLY A 42 -6.91 20.12 -10.92
C GLY A 42 -6.10 19.87 -9.64
N GLN A 43 -4.78 19.90 -9.70
CA GLN A 43 -3.90 19.79 -8.52
C GLN A 43 -4.26 20.85 -7.45
N SER A 44 -4.62 20.39 -6.25
CA SER A 44 -5.13 21.25 -5.16
C SER A 44 -4.08 21.60 -4.09
N GLY A 45 -2.95 20.89 -4.06
CA GLY A 45 -1.77 21.21 -3.29
C GLY A 45 -0.70 21.91 -4.12
N THR A 46 0.58 21.61 -3.84
CA THR A 46 1.72 22.15 -4.59
C THR A 46 2.98 21.33 -4.38
N ASP A 47 3.89 21.36 -5.37
CA ASP A 47 5.20 20.71 -5.28
C ASP A 47 6.30 21.68 -4.78
N GLN A 48 5.99 22.98 -4.64
CA GLN A 48 6.90 23.99 -4.05
C GLN A 48 6.77 24.02 -2.52
N CYS A 49 7.25 22.93 -1.90
CA CYS A 49 7.07 22.67 -0.47
C CYS A 49 7.89 23.58 0.48
N ASP A 50 8.88 24.33 -0.05
CA ASP A 50 9.76 25.25 0.69
C ASP A 50 9.02 26.20 1.64
N LYS A 51 7.82 26.65 1.26
CA LYS A 51 6.97 27.55 2.04
C LYS A 51 6.65 27.03 3.45
N TRP A 52 6.62 25.71 3.64
CA TRP A 52 6.31 25.05 4.91
C TRP A 52 7.54 24.45 5.59
N MET A 53 8.76 24.81 5.16
CA MET A 53 9.99 24.30 5.76
C MET A 53 10.14 24.72 7.25
N PRO A 54 10.66 23.83 8.11
CA PRO A 54 11.12 22.48 7.79
C PRO A 54 9.96 21.47 7.66
N SER A 55 8.80 21.75 8.26
CA SER A 55 7.56 20.98 8.17
C SER A 55 6.38 21.77 8.75
N SER A 56 5.16 21.52 8.31
CA SER A 56 3.94 22.10 8.92
C SER A 56 2.75 21.17 8.80
N GLN A 57 1.90 21.10 9.83
CA GLN A 57 0.63 20.37 9.77
C GLN A 57 -0.41 21.05 8.86
N ASP A 58 -0.21 22.32 8.52
CA ASP A 58 -0.98 23.04 7.48
C ASP A 58 -0.34 22.91 6.09
N SER A 59 0.62 21.99 5.90
CA SER A 59 1.25 21.78 4.60
C SER A 59 0.26 21.24 3.56
N LEU A 60 0.43 21.72 2.34
CA LEU A 60 -0.22 21.24 1.12
C LEU A 60 0.81 20.65 0.13
N CYS A 61 1.97 20.23 0.64
CA CYS A 61 3.04 19.63 -0.15
C CYS A 61 2.58 18.31 -0.80
N GLN A 62 2.75 18.19 -2.11
CA GLN A 62 2.45 17.01 -2.91
C GLN A 62 3.73 16.34 -3.44
N VAL A 63 4.78 16.34 -2.62
CA VAL A 63 6.04 15.61 -2.85
C VAL A 63 6.30 14.64 -1.70
N ALA A 64 6.34 13.35 -2.01
CA ALA A 64 6.62 12.27 -1.08
C ALA A 64 8.01 11.66 -1.31
N PHE A 65 8.58 11.08 -0.25
CA PHE A 65 9.92 10.50 -0.25
C PHE A 65 9.87 9.08 0.34
N ILE A 66 10.63 8.13 -0.20
CA ILE A 66 10.73 6.76 0.35
C ILE A 66 12.20 6.33 0.37
N ASN A 67 12.91 6.68 1.45
CA ASN A 67 14.38 6.54 1.54
C ASN A 67 14.81 5.39 2.47
N SER A 68 14.13 5.22 3.61
CA SER A 68 14.42 4.18 4.60
C SER A 68 13.24 3.96 5.55
N ALA A 69 13.30 2.92 6.40
CA ALA A 69 12.36 2.71 7.50
C ALA A 69 12.26 3.88 8.50
N SER A 70 13.25 4.79 8.52
CA SER A 70 13.23 6.00 9.37
C SER A 70 12.92 7.29 8.60
N ASP A 71 12.82 7.21 7.29
CA ASP A 71 12.80 8.36 6.37
C ASP A 71 11.91 8.04 5.18
N PHE A 72 10.62 8.23 5.38
CA PHE A 72 9.62 8.00 4.35
C PHE A 72 8.41 8.90 4.58
N CYS A 73 7.56 8.97 3.56
CA CYS A 73 6.28 9.64 3.60
C CYS A 73 5.17 8.69 3.17
N LEU A 74 3.95 8.99 3.61
CA LEU A 74 2.70 8.38 3.16
C LEU A 74 1.81 9.52 2.65
N TRP A 75 0.95 9.20 1.68
CA TRP A 75 -0.12 10.10 1.31
C TRP A 75 -1.23 10.02 2.37
N SER A 76 -1.73 11.16 2.84
CA SER A 76 -2.89 11.16 3.74
C SER A 76 -3.58 12.51 3.86
N SER A 77 -4.80 12.48 4.37
CA SER A 77 -5.77 13.47 3.96
C SER A 77 -5.48 14.85 4.52
N ARG A 78 -5.73 15.88 3.70
CA ARG A 78 -5.61 17.28 4.09
C ARG A 78 -6.53 17.64 5.26
N SER A 79 -7.65 16.93 5.43
CA SER A 79 -8.69 17.12 6.45
C SER A 79 -9.48 15.80 6.65
N PRO A 80 -10.11 15.54 7.81
CA PRO A 80 -10.78 14.27 8.10
C PRO A 80 -11.73 13.77 6.98
N GLY A 81 -11.45 12.58 6.44
CA GLY A 81 -12.20 11.97 5.32
C GLY A 81 -11.97 10.46 5.18
N LEU A 82 -12.70 9.82 4.26
CA LEU A 82 -12.38 8.48 3.77
C LEU A 82 -11.33 8.61 2.67
N VAL A 83 -10.38 7.68 2.57
CA VAL A 83 -9.30 7.72 1.57
C VAL A 83 -9.90 7.79 0.16
N GLY A 84 -10.85 6.91 -0.19
CA GLY A 84 -11.52 6.94 -1.50
C GLY A 84 -12.41 8.17 -1.76
N ASP A 85 -12.70 9.01 -0.75
CA ASP A 85 -13.37 10.30 -0.93
C ASP A 85 -12.37 11.46 -1.09
N THR A 86 -11.14 11.34 -0.57
CA THR A 86 -10.13 12.41 -0.54
C THR A 86 -8.89 12.17 -1.40
N GLU A 87 -8.77 10.99 -2.01
CA GLU A 87 -7.63 10.47 -2.77
C GLU A 87 -7.02 11.47 -3.78
N ARG A 88 -7.82 12.36 -4.38
CA ARG A 88 -7.36 13.35 -5.36
C ARG A 88 -6.64 14.57 -4.74
N ASP A 89 -6.90 14.83 -3.46
CA ASP A 89 -6.47 16.00 -2.69
C ASP A 89 -5.50 15.66 -1.54
N GLU A 90 -4.95 14.44 -1.55
CA GLU A 90 -3.99 13.95 -0.55
C GLU A 90 -2.69 14.77 -0.55
N VAL A 91 -2.02 14.80 0.60
CA VAL A 91 -0.76 15.53 0.82
C VAL A 91 0.25 14.63 1.51
N ALA A 92 1.54 14.94 1.37
CA ALA A 92 2.60 14.12 1.94
C ALA A 92 2.73 14.33 3.46
N TRP A 93 2.69 13.22 4.20
CA TRP A 93 3.03 13.13 5.62
C TRP A 93 4.30 12.33 5.79
N CYS A 94 5.37 12.92 6.30
CA CYS A 94 6.68 12.27 6.42
C CYS A 94 7.06 11.98 7.88
N THR A 95 7.92 10.99 8.09
CA THR A 95 8.51 10.68 9.41
C THR A 95 9.56 11.69 9.86
N LYS A 96 10.03 12.57 8.98
CA LYS A 96 11.09 13.55 9.23
C LYS A 96 10.74 14.94 8.70
N PRO A 97 11.16 16.00 9.41
CA PRO A 97 11.16 17.36 8.90
C PRO A 97 12.33 17.57 7.92
N GLY A 98 12.23 18.61 7.10
CA GLY A 98 13.21 18.93 6.05
C GLY A 98 12.66 18.83 4.62
N TYR A 99 11.37 18.49 4.47
CA TYR A 99 10.69 18.33 3.18
C TYR A 99 9.56 19.34 2.97
N GLY A 100 9.23 20.19 3.95
CA GLY A 100 8.08 21.09 3.89
C GLY A 100 6.72 20.36 3.94
N THR A 101 6.72 19.09 4.30
CA THR A 101 5.57 18.20 4.40
C THR A 101 4.86 18.31 5.75
N ARG A 102 3.77 17.56 5.90
CA ARG A 102 3.20 17.27 7.23
C ARG A 102 4.08 16.25 7.94
N LEU A 103 3.99 16.19 9.27
CA LEU A 103 4.71 15.20 10.06
C LEU A 103 3.76 14.11 10.54
N ILE A 104 4.08 12.84 10.27
CA ILE A 104 3.38 11.67 10.84
C ILE A 104 3.52 11.76 12.36
N PRO A 105 2.43 11.93 13.14
CA PRO A 105 2.55 12.16 14.59
C PRO A 105 3.22 10.99 15.33
N ASP A 106 3.99 11.28 16.37
CA ASP A 106 4.68 10.25 17.18
C ASP A 106 3.66 9.23 17.72
N GLY A 107 3.98 7.93 17.62
CA GLY A 107 3.05 6.86 18.00
C GLY A 107 1.85 6.69 17.07
N THR A 108 1.92 7.19 15.83
CA THR A 108 1.01 6.80 14.74
C THR A 108 1.38 5.45 14.16
N LEU A 109 2.67 5.18 13.97
CA LEU A 109 3.18 3.92 13.41
C LEU A 109 3.34 2.89 14.53
N HIS A 110 2.71 1.73 14.38
CA HIS A 110 2.87 0.57 15.27
C HIS A 110 3.92 -0.41 14.75
N SER A 111 4.03 -0.54 13.42
CA SER A 111 5.10 -1.28 12.76
C SER A 111 5.57 -0.63 11.47
N VAL A 112 6.81 -0.93 11.07
CA VAL A 112 7.44 -0.46 9.84
C VAL A 112 8.38 -1.54 9.31
N HIS A 113 8.12 -2.06 8.11
CA HIS A 113 9.00 -3.00 7.41
C HIS A 113 9.40 -2.39 6.07
N PHE A 114 10.62 -1.85 6.00
CA PHE A 114 11.18 -1.36 4.74
C PHE A 114 12.01 -2.45 4.07
N VAL A 115 11.75 -2.70 2.78
CA VAL A 115 12.50 -3.65 1.95
C VAL A 115 13.00 -2.91 0.71
N LYS A 116 14.31 -3.00 0.43
CA LYS A 116 14.89 -2.59 -0.85
C LYS A 116 15.22 -3.82 -1.70
N THR A 117 14.73 -3.83 -2.93
CA THR A 117 15.08 -4.83 -3.96
C THR A 117 15.99 -4.18 -5.02
N PRO A 118 16.43 -4.91 -6.05
CA PRO A 118 17.14 -4.31 -7.17
C PRO A 118 16.32 -3.30 -8.00
N THR A 119 14.98 -3.38 -7.98
CA THR A 119 14.09 -2.59 -8.86
C THR A 119 13.06 -1.72 -8.12
N TYR A 120 12.86 -1.90 -6.81
CA TYR A 120 11.92 -1.07 -6.05
C TYR A 120 12.30 -0.95 -4.57
N VAL A 121 11.75 0.07 -3.92
CA VAL A 121 11.60 0.10 -2.46
C VAL A 121 10.15 -0.14 -2.11
N GLN A 122 9.92 -0.92 -1.05
CA GLN A 122 8.60 -1.17 -0.51
C GLN A 122 8.65 -0.91 0.99
N ILE A 123 7.62 -0.27 1.53
CA ILE A 123 7.43 -0.10 2.96
C ILE A 123 6.02 -0.51 3.34
N THR A 124 5.90 -1.34 4.37
CA THR A 124 4.63 -1.94 4.83
C THR A 124 4.52 -1.83 6.34
N GLY A 125 3.31 -1.77 6.88
CA GLY A 125 3.14 -1.76 8.33
C GLY A 125 1.73 -1.42 8.80
N THR A 126 1.60 -1.20 10.10
CA THR A 126 0.33 -0.91 10.77
C THR A 126 0.44 0.34 11.65
N GLY A 127 -0.71 0.94 11.99
CA GLY A 127 -0.74 2.19 12.73
C GLY A 127 -2.13 2.59 13.23
N ASP A 128 -2.24 3.86 13.60
CA ASP A 128 -3.47 4.57 13.94
C ASP A 128 -3.58 5.82 13.06
N PHE A 129 -3.97 5.60 11.80
CA PHE A 129 -3.97 6.66 10.78
C PHE A 129 -5.14 7.64 10.93
N THR A 130 -5.97 7.47 11.97
CA THR A 130 -6.89 8.53 12.43
C THR A 130 -6.14 9.80 12.88
N LYS A 131 -4.88 9.66 13.28
CA LYS A 131 -3.93 10.76 13.53
C LYS A 131 -3.45 11.49 12.26
N MET A 132 -3.73 10.93 11.08
CA MET A 132 -3.39 11.47 9.76
C MET A 132 -4.63 11.83 8.94
N ASN A 133 -5.76 12.10 9.61
CA ASN A 133 -7.05 12.48 9.04
C ASN A 133 -7.83 11.37 8.29
N ILE A 134 -7.45 10.09 8.39
CA ILE A 134 -8.30 9.00 7.91
C ILE A 134 -9.44 8.75 8.91
N LEU A 135 -10.68 8.58 8.45
CA LEU A 135 -11.80 8.35 9.37
C LEU A 135 -11.72 6.96 10.05
N PRO A 136 -12.15 6.84 11.33
CA PRO A 136 -12.13 5.56 12.04
C PRO A 136 -12.97 4.49 11.33
N GLY A 137 -12.37 3.33 11.08
CA GLY A 137 -13.03 2.19 10.43
C GLY A 137 -13.04 2.25 8.90
N ASP A 138 -12.32 3.20 8.29
CA ASP A 138 -12.03 3.16 6.86
C ASP A 138 -11.24 1.89 6.51
N ALA A 139 -11.77 1.13 5.53
CA ALA A 139 -11.14 -0.08 4.99
C ALA A 139 -9.96 0.24 4.07
N GLY A 140 -9.90 1.47 3.56
CA GLY A 140 -8.79 2.03 2.80
C GLY A 140 -9.09 2.26 1.32
N GLY A 141 -8.10 2.83 0.65
CA GLY A 141 -8.11 3.10 -0.79
C GLY A 141 -6.71 3.01 -1.38
N GLU A 142 -6.65 2.94 -2.71
CA GLU A 142 -5.42 3.01 -3.51
C GLU A 142 -5.09 4.46 -3.87
N LEU A 143 -3.81 4.78 -3.97
CA LEU A 143 -3.25 6.07 -4.35
C LEU A 143 -2.07 5.80 -5.31
N ASP A 144 -2.07 6.41 -6.48
CA ASP A 144 -1.18 6.08 -7.59
C ASP A 144 -0.98 7.29 -8.57
N PRO A 145 -0.03 7.25 -9.52
CA PRO A 145 0.24 8.36 -10.44
C PRO A 145 -0.74 8.46 -11.63
N HIS A 146 -1.51 7.43 -11.92
CA HIS A 146 -2.47 7.40 -13.04
C HIS A 146 -3.85 7.86 -12.57
N GLY A 147 -4.41 7.22 -11.56
CA GLY A 147 -5.77 7.43 -11.07
C GLY A 147 -6.85 7.26 -12.16
N ALA A 148 -8.10 7.56 -11.83
CA ALA A 148 -9.24 7.30 -12.73
C ALA A 148 -9.28 8.11 -14.05
N ASP A 149 -8.49 9.18 -14.18
CA ASP A 149 -8.50 10.09 -15.35
C ASP A 149 -7.12 10.41 -15.97
N GLY A 150 -6.05 9.77 -15.50
CA GLY A 150 -4.66 9.96 -15.96
C GLY A 150 -3.91 11.11 -15.27
N ASN A 151 -4.48 11.68 -14.20
CA ASN A 151 -3.94 12.82 -13.47
C ASN A 151 -3.35 12.45 -12.09
N GLY A 152 -3.48 11.20 -11.67
CA GLY A 152 -3.07 10.69 -10.36
C GLY A 152 -4.04 10.99 -9.21
N ASN A 153 -3.85 10.28 -8.11
CA ASN A 153 -4.55 10.41 -6.84
C ASN A 153 -3.52 10.22 -5.68
N PRO A 154 -2.92 11.30 -5.13
CA PRO A 154 -3.21 12.71 -5.38
C PRO A 154 -2.87 13.20 -6.78
N ILE A 155 -3.68 14.15 -7.27
CA ILE A 155 -3.45 14.79 -8.56
C ILE A 155 -2.08 15.47 -8.55
N GLY A 156 -1.23 15.12 -9.52
CA GLY A 156 0.12 15.70 -9.66
C GLY A 156 1.10 15.31 -8.55
N GLY A 157 0.80 14.31 -7.71
CA GLY A 157 1.71 13.84 -6.66
C GLY A 157 3.04 13.32 -7.22
N LEU A 158 4.15 13.83 -6.69
CA LEU A 158 5.50 13.40 -7.06
C LEU A 158 6.13 12.53 -5.97
N VAL A 159 6.81 11.45 -6.37
CA VAL A 159 7.53 10.54 -5.45
C VAL A 159 9.01 10.53 -5.77
N TYR A 160 9.85 10.56 -4.74
CA TYR A 160 11.30 10.50 -4.86
C TYR A 160 11.92 9.46 -3.91
N THR A 161 13.09 8.93 -4.26
CA THR A 161 13.90 8.08 -3.37
C THR A 161 15.39 8.34 -3.55
N ASN A 162 16.17 8.19 -2.48
CA ASN A 162 17.63 8.13 -2.52
C ASN A 162 18.22 6.76 -2.15
N ALA A 163 17.37 5.73 -1.96
CA ALA A 163 17.75 4.45 -1.34
C ALA A 163 18.75 3.58 -2.15
N PHE A 164 18.95 3.89 -3.43
CA PHE A 164 19.74 3.08 -4.36
C PHE A 164 21.19 3.57 -4.50
N ASN A 165 21.37 4.84 -4.90
CA ASN A 165 22.66 5.45 -5.21
C ASN A 165 23.01 6.62 -4.26
N GLY A 166 22.18 6.91 -3.26
CA GLY A 166 22.34 8.03 -2.33
C GLY A 166 22.03 9.40 -2.93
N GLN A 167 21.50 9.47 -4.15
CA GLN A 167 21.01 10.69 -4.81
C GLN A 167 19.50 10.55 -5.02
N TYR A 168 18.76 11.65 -4.92
CA TYR A 168 17.33 11.61 -5.20
C TYR A 168 17.08 11.38 -6.69
N GLN A 169 16.31 10.35 -7.00
CA GLN A 169 15.68 10.13 -8.30
C GLN A 169 14.16 10.22 -8.14
N GLN A 170 13.48 10.75 -9.15
CA GLN A 170 12.03 10.67 -9.23
C GLN A 170 11.61 9.22 -9.47
N ILE A 171 10.41 8.88 -9.01
CA ILE A 171 9.76 7.61 -9.24
C ILE A 171 8.45 7.89 -9.97
N HIS A 172 8.33 7.38 -11.18
CA HIS A 172 7.16 7.55 -12.01
C HIS A 172 6.09 6.47 -11.79
N GLN A 173 6.50 5.29 -11.31
CA GLN A 173 5.65 4.13 -11.09
C GLN A 173 5.65 3.76 -9.61
N TRP A 174 4.54 4.02 -8.94
CA TRP A 174 4.39 3.83 -7.50
C TRP A 174 2.94 3.55 -7.12
N THR A 175 2.75 2.94 -5.95
CA THR A 175 1.42 2.61 -5.42
C THR A 175 1.45 2.73 -3.91
N ASN A 176 0.49 3.45 -3.31
CA ASN A 176 0.30 3.55 -1.87
C ASN A 176 -1.14 3.16 -1.52
N PHE A 177 -1.32 2.14 -0.67
CA PHE A 177 -2.61 1.92 -0.03
C PHE A 177 -2.55 2.42 1.41
N MET A 178 -3.65 3.03 1.84
CA MET A 178 -3.84 3.57 3.17
C MET A 178 -5.22 3.17 3.68
N SER A 179 -5.30 2.70 4.93
CA SER A 179 -6.56 2.51 5.66
C SER A 179 -6.50 3.18 7.02
N ALA A 180 -7.53 3.04 7.86
CA ALA A 180 -7.48 3.54 9.23
C ALA A 180 -6.38 2.90 10.12
N ASN A 181 -5.86 1.72 9.74
CA ASN A 181 -4.95 0.93 10.58
C ASN A 181 -3.78 0.22 9.86
N GLU A 182 -3.78 0.16 8.52
CA GLU A 182 -2.78 -0.52 7.70
C GLU A 182 -2.26 0.43 6.61
N TYR A 183 -1.00 0.26 6.22
CA TYR A 183 -0.43 0.95 5.08
C TYR A 183 0.60 0.12 4.33
N CYS A 184 0.78 0.47 3.07
CA CYS A 184 1.88 -0.02 2.25
C CYS A 184 2.14 0.96 1.12
N PHE A 185 3.41 1.13 0.76
CA PHE A 185 3.85 2.01 -0.31
C PHE A 185 5.02 1.34 -1.06
N LYS A 186 4.85 1.10 -2.37
CA LYS A 186 5.89 0.60 -3.27
C LYS A 186 6.27 1.69 -4.28
N ALA A 187 7.55 1.87 -4.51
CA ALA A 187 8.10 2.82 -5.47
C ALA A 187 9.11 2.09 -6.36
N CYS A 188 8.76 1.92 -7.63
CA CYS A 188 9.51 1.17 -8.63
C CYS A 188 10.39 2.11 -9.44
N ILE A 189 11.70 1.84 -9.48
CA ILE A 189 12.63 2.65 -10.27
C ILE A 189 12.32 2.47 -11.76
N ASP A 190 12.52 3.51 -12.55
CA ASP A 190 12.18 3.51 -13.98
C ASP A 190 12.89 2.35 -14.72
N ALA A 191 12.08 1.41 -15.21
CA ALA A 191 12.46 0.20 -15.92
C ALA A 191 11.27 -0.29 -16.77
N ASP A 192 11.54 -1.15 -17.76
CA ASP A 192 10.52 -1.67 -18.70
C ASP A 192 9.33 -2.38 -18.01
N ASP A 193 9.53 -2.87 -16.78
CA ASP A 193 8.55 -3.60 -15.97
C ASP A 193 8.00 -2.80 -14.77
N ALA A 194 8.41 -1.54 -14.59
CA ALA A 194 8.12 -0.76 -13.37
C ALA A 194 6.60 -0.60 -13.09
N GLU A 195 5.80 -0.31 -14.13
CA GLU A 195 4.34 -0.23 -14.04
C GLU A 195 3.71 -1.58 -13.67
N THR A 196 4.28 -2.70 -14.15
CA THR A 196 3.77 -4.05 -13.82
C THR A 196 4.16 -4.46 -12.39
N GLN A 197 5.31 -3.99 -11.89
CA GLN A 197 5.77 -4.25 -10.53
C GLN A 197 5.05 -3.38 -9.48
N CYS A 198 4.69 -2.15 -9.85
CA CYS A 198 3.87 -1.19 -9.10
C CYS A 198 2.47 -1.03 -9.74
N ALA A 199 1.82 -2.17 -10.03
CA ALA A 199 0.53 -2.19 -10.72
C ALA A 199 -0.56 -1.43 -9.95
N HIS A 200 -1.33 -0.64 -10.70
CA HIS A 200 -2.33 0.34 -10.23
C HIS A 200 -3.80 -0.04 -10.55
N GLN A 201 -4.08 -1.34 -10.70
CA GLN A 201 -5.34 -1.85 -11.29
C GLN A 201 -6.11 -2.79 -10.35
N PHE A 202 -5.73 -2.80 -9.07
CA PHE A 202 -6.05 -3.85 -8.10
C PHE A 202 -6.52 -3.28 -6.75
N ASP A 203 -7.21 -2.15 -6.84
CA ASP A 203 -7.70 -1.26 -5.79
C ASP A 203 -8.56 -1.99 -4.72
N LEU A 204 -9.26 -3.06 -5.10
CA LEU A 204 -10.12 -3.82 -4.18
C LEU A 204 -9.34 -4.86 -3.36
N GLN A 205 -8.06 -5.13 -3.69
CA GLN A 205 -7.27 -6.21 -3.07
C GLN A 205 -6.40 -5.75 -1.90
N GLY A 206 -6.19 -4.43 -1.77
CA GLY A 206 -5.47 -3.84 -0.64
C GLY A 206 -4.00 -4.24 -0.51
N CYS A 207 -3.42 -3.96 0.67
CA CYS A 207 -1.99 -4.03 0.89
C CYS A 207 -1.39 -5.44 0.80
N MET A 208 -1.95 -6.38 1.56
CA MET A 208 -1.43 -7.76 1.64
C MET A 208 -1.37 -8.48 0.28
N TRP A 209 -2.17 -8.03 -0.69
CA TRP A 209 -2.25 -8.63 -2.03
C TRP A 209 -1.39 -7.91 -3.07
N ASN A 210 -1.42 -6.57 -3.11
CA ASN A 210 -0.62 -5.77 -4.05
C ASN A 210 0.85 -5.62 -3.63
N MET A 211 1.11 -5.69 -2.33
CA MET A 211 2.44 -5.56 -1.73
C MET A 211 2.66 -6.65 -0.68
N PRO A 212 2.77 -7.94 -1.07
CA PRO A 212 3.13 -9.01 -0.16
C PRO A 212 4.43 -8.70 0.58
N GLY A 213 4.43 -8.88 1.89
CA GLY A 213 5.52 -8.44 2.77
C GLY A 213 5.23 -8.73 4.24
N SER A 214 5.98 -8.10 5.14
CA SER A 214 5.71 -8.16 6.58
C SER A 214 4.83 -6.99 7.02
N TYR A 215 3.81 -7.30 7.82
CA TYR A 215 2.89 -6.34 8.45
C TYR A 215 2.74 -6.64 9.96
N GLY A 216 3.62 -7.48 10.51
CA GLY A 216 3.60 -7.86 11.93
C GLY A 216 4.10 -6.74 12.85
N ASP A 217 4.40 -7.09 14.09
CA ASP A 217 5.03 -6.17 15.04
C ASP A 217 6.50 -5.92 14.68
N GLY A 218 6.96 -4.67 14.88
CA GLY A 218 8.38 -4.32 14.83
C GLY A 218 8.72 -3.20 13.84
N PHE A 219 9.99 -2.81 13.85
CA PHE A 219 10.54 -1.76 13.01
C PHE A 219 11.84 -2.29 12.40
N GLU A 220 11.92 -2.43 11.09
CA GLU A 220 13.10 -2.98 10.41
C GLU A 220 13.34 -2.43 9.02
N GLN A 221 14.60 -2.57 8.58
CA GLN A 221 15.04 -2.28 7.23
C GLN A 221 15.84 -3.47 6.69
N CYS A 222 15.39 -4.04 5.58
CA CYS A 222 15.95 -5.21 4.91
C CYS A 222 16.36 -4.90 3.46
N ASP A 223 17.22 -5.76 2.91
CA ASP A 223 17.24 -6.02 1.47
C ASP A 223 16.22 -7.14 1.17
N GLY A 224 15.80 -7.31 -0.08
CA GLY A 224 14.85 -8.38 -0.44
C GLY A 224 14.87 -8.77 -1.91
N ASP A 225 14.26 -9.93 -2.19
CA ASP A 225 14.01 -10.41 -3.54
C ASP A 225 12.85 -9.64 -4.19
N ILE A 226 12.82 -9.64 -5.53
CA ILE A 226 11.74 -9.04 -6.32
C ILE A 226 10.47 -9.89 -6.16
N ALA A 227 9.37 -9.27 -5.74
CA ALA A 227 8.06 -9.90 -5.66
C ALA A 227 7.54 -10.30 -7.04
N GLN A 228 6.76 -11.39 -7.09
CA GLN A 228 5.98 -11.71 -8.28
C GLN A 228 5.04 -10.54 -8.63
N TYR A 229 4.86 -10.27 -9.92
CA TYR A 229 3.99 -9.19 -10.39
C TYR A 229 2.55 -9.39 -9.89
N PRO A 230 1.91 -8.39 -9.25
CA PRO A 230 0.52 -8.47 -8.83
C PRO A 230 -0.39 -8.91 -9.99
N GLY A 231 -1.33 -9.81 -9.70
CA GLY A 231 -2.27 -10.31 -10.69
C GLY A 231 -1.74 -11.36 -11.68
N ILE A 232 -0.43 -11.69 -11.72
CA ILE A 232 0.14 -12.59 -12.75
C ILE A 232 0.48 -13.97 -12.17
N TYR A 233 -0.43 -14.92 -12.39
CA TYR A 233 -0.34 -16.29 -11.90
C TYR A 233 0.08 -17.25 -13.03
N GLY A 234 1.39 -17.38 -13.23
CA GLY A 234 1.96 -18.26 -14.25
C GLY A 234 1.69 -17.74 -15.67
N THR A 235 0.67 -18.29 -16.35
CA THR A 235 0.23 -17.83 -17.68
C THR A 235 -1.17 -17.20 -17.68
N SER A 236 -1.75 -16.96 -16.50
CA SER A 236 -3.04 -16.28 -16.35
C SER A 236 -2.86 -14.94 -15.64
N THR A 237 -3.56 -13.92 -16.12
CA THR A 237 -3.67 -12.61 -15.47
C THR A 237 -5.05 -12.49 -14.85
N TYR A 238 -5.13 -12.00 -13.61
CA TYR A 238 -6.36 -11.59 -12.96
C TYR A 238 -6.76 -10.18 -13.41
N TYR A 239 -8.04 -9.98 -13.73
CA TYR A 239 -8.60 -8.71 -14.18
C TYR A 239 -9.73 -8.28 -13.24
N GLN A 240 -9.44 -7.32 -12.35
CA GLN A 240 -10.36 -6.88 -11.29
C GLN A 240 -11.70 -6.38 -11.83
N ASN A 241 -11.68 -5.65 -12.94
CA ASN A 241 -12.86 -5.14 -13.64
C ASN A 241 -13.76 -6.24 -14.23
N GLU A 242 -13.23 -7.43 -14.52
CA GLU A 242 -14.00 -8.57 -15.05
C GLU A 242 -14.43 -9.55 -13.96
N GLN A 243 -13.58 -9.75 -12.94
CA GLN A 243 -13.71 -10.85 -11.97
C GLN A 243 -14.17 -10.38 -10.59
N GLY A 244 -14.04 -9.09 -10.27
CA GLY A 244 -14.40 -8.49 -8.99
C GLY A 244 -13.80 -9.23 -7.80
N ASP A 245 -14.61 -9.46 -6.77
CA ASP A 245 -14.25 -10.14 -5.52
C ASP A 245 -13.70 -11.58 -5.70
N ASN A 246 -13.74 -12.17 -6.89
CA ASN A 246 -13.20 -13.51 -7.18
C ASN A 246 -11.68 -13.48 -7.43
N ALA A 247 -10.94 -12.71 -6.63
CA ALA A 247 -9.49 -12.63 -6.75
C ALA A 247 -8.81 -13.96 -6.34
N PRO A 248 -7.73 -14.36 -7.02
CA PRO A 248 -6.87 -15.44 -6.55
C PRO A 248 -6.20 -15.05 -5.22
N PRO A 249 -5.73 -16.03 -4.41
CA PRO A 249 -4.95 -15.75 -3.21
C PRO A 249 -3.70 -14.92 -3.54
N PRO A 250 -3.27 -14.02 -2.63
CA PRO A 250 -2.12 -13.16 -2.86
C PRO A 250 -0.84 -13.97 -3.13
N HIS A 251 0.08 -13.38 -3.90
CA HIS A 251 1.42 -13.95 -4.05
C HIS A 251 2.12 -14.08 -2.68
N ALA A 252 2.99 -15.07 -2.56
CA ALA A 252 3.82 -15.21 -1.36
C ALA A 252 4.76 -14.00 -1.22
N ALA A 253 4.95 -13.52 0.01
CA ALA A 253 5.93 -12.47 0.29
C ALA A 253 7.33 -12.91 -0.20
N PRO A 254 8.07 -12.04 -0.92
CA PRO A 254 9.44 -12.36 -1.34
C PRO A 254 10.36 -12.50 -0.12
N ALA A 255 11.49 -13.18 -0.30
CA ALA A 255 12.45 -13.32 0.78
C ALA A 255 13.03 -11.96 1.16
N SER A 256 13.04 -11.65 2.47
CA SER A 256 13.74 -10.50 3.04
C SER A 256 14.98 -10.97 3.79
N TYR A 257 16.09 -10.24 3.65
CA TYR A 257 17.39 -10.59 4.19
C TYR A 257 18.20 -9.34 4.56
N ASN A 258 19.35 -9.53 5.22
CA ASN A 258 20.16 -8.44 5.82
C ASN A 258 19.39 -7.50 6.76
N CYS A 259 18.23 -7.93 7.28
CA CYS A 259 17.33 -7.14 8.09
C CYS A 259 18.00 -6.55 9.34
N LYS A 260 17.80 -5.25 9.55
CA LYS A 260 18.30 -4.49 10.70
C LYS A 260 17.12 -3.87 11.42
N ALA A 261 16.93 -4.26 12.68
CA ALA A 261 15.99 -3.61 13.58
C ALA A 261 16.28 -2.10 13.66
N GLN A 262 15.22 -1.30 13.62
CA GLN A 262 15.23 0.15 13.69
C GLN A 262 14.53 0.61 14.98
N PRO A 263 14.78 1.83 15.47
CA PRO A 263 13.85 2.48 16.39
C PRO A 263 12.54 2.82 15.65
N SER A 264 11.45 3.00 16.39
CA SER A 264 10.26 3.68 15.86
C SER A 264 10.67 5.07 15.33
N PRO A 265 10.18 5.50 14.15
CA PRO A 265 10.37 6.86 13.70
C PRO A 265 9.78 7.86 14.70
N VAL A 266 10.47 8.98 14.92
CA VAL A 266 10.08 10.06 15.83
C VAL A 266 10.41 11.41 15.22
N ASN A 267 9.55 12.39 15.48
CA ASN A 267 9.63 13.71 14.85
C ASN A 267 10.77 14.56 15.41
N GLY A 268 11.85 14.69 14.63
CA GLY A 268 12.91 15.68 14.86
C GLY A 268 13.94 15.33 15.95
N GLY A 269 13.98 14.08 16.43
CA GLY A 269 15.02 13.61 17.34
C GLY A 269 15.71 12.37 16.78
N GLY A 270 17.01 12.44 16.50
CA GLY A 270 17.78 11.26 16.13
C GLY A 270 17.72 10.24 17.28
N GLY A 271 16.95 9.18 17.10
CA GLY A 271 16.76 8.14 18.10
C GLY A 271 18.08 7.45 18.41
N THR A 272 18.76 7.89 19.48
CA THR A 272 19.72 7.06 20.18
C THR A 272 19.04 5.74 20.47
N PRO A 273 19.60 4.58 20.07
CA PRO A 273 18.91 3.32 20.25
C PRO A 273 18.65 3.11 21.73
N VAL A 274 17.38 3.11 22.11
CA VAL A 274 16.95 2.56 23.39
C VAL A 274 17.22 1.07 23.29
N LEU A 275 18.42 0.70 23.73
CA LEU A 275 18.79 -0.68 23.98
C LEU A 275 17.85 -1.20 25.06
N SER A 276 16.72 -1.78 24.62
CA SER A 276 15.88 -2.66 25.42
C SER A 276 16.72 -3.87 25.83
N THR A 277 17.57 -3.65 26.82
CA THR A 277 18.40 -4.66 27.43
C THR A 277 17.47 -5.47 28.31
N SER A 278 16.89 -6.52 27.72
CA SER A 278 16.25 -7.61 28.43
C SER A 278 17.30 -8.39 29.22
N SER A 279 17.92 -7.72 30.20
CA SER A 279 18.89 -8.28 31.11
C SER A 279 18.19 -9.25 32.05
N ALA A 280 18.11 -10.51 31.62
CA ALA A 280 17.80 -11.62 32.50
C ALA A 280 18.78 -11.56 33.70
N ALA A 281 18.25 -11.33 34.89
CA ALA A 281 19.07 -11.19 36.08
C ALA A 281 19.78 -12.53 36.38
N PRO A 282 21.12 -12.56 36.52
CA PRO A 282 21.80 -13.75 36.98
C PRO A 282 21.46 -13.98 38.47
N ALA A 283 20.96 -15.17 38.80
CA ALA A 283 20.71 -15.55 40.18
C ALA A 283 22.02 -15.54 40.98
N ALA A 284 22.10 -14.70 42.01
CA ALA A 284 23.28 -14.59 42.85
C ALA A 284 23.49 -15.85 43.69
N ALA A 285 24.65 -16.50 43.52
CA ALA A 285 25.03 -17.65 44.31
C ALA A 285 25.43 -17.23 45.74
N THR A 286 24.77 -17.81 46.75
CA THR A 286 25.12 -17.65 48.16
C THR A 286 26.34 -18.51 48.55
N PRO A 287 27.32 -17.98 49.31
CA PRO A 287 28.44 -18.77 49.82
C PRO A 287 28.04 -19.58 51.07
N ALA A 288 28.56 -20.80 51.18
CA ALA A 288 28.32 -21.70 52.30
C ALA A 288 29.36 -21.53 53.44
N PRO A 289 28.98 -21.82 54.69
CA PRO A 289 29.87 -22.38 55.70
C PRO A 289 29.51 -23.82 56.10
N ALA A 290 30.40 -24.48 56.84
CA ALA A 290 30.49 -25.94 56.98
C ALA A 290 29.45 -26.63 57.89
N ALA A 291 29.29 -27.95 57.68
CA ALA A 291 28.47 -28.88 58.48
C ALA A 291 29.17 -29.31 59.81
N PRO A 292 28.52 -30.08 60.71
CA PRO A 292 28.39 -31.54 60.51
C PRO A 292 27.14 -32.26 61.10
N ALA A 293 26.92 -33.50 60.62
CA ALA A 293 26.12 -34.59 61.22
C ALA A 293 24.57 -34.42 61.28
N ALA A 294 23.72 -35.46 61.14
CA ALA A 294 23.94 -36.93 61.10
C ALA A 294 22.86 -37.70 60.29
N SER A 295 23.14 -38.99 60.01
CA SER A 295 22.22 -40.12 59.72
C SER A 295 21.22 -40.08 58.53
N SER A 296 21.54 -40.88 57.50
CA SER A 296 20.62 -41.55 56.55
C SER A 296 20.03 -42.85 57.17
N PRO A 297 19.34 -43.78 56.44
CA PRO A 297 18.58 -43.71 55.17
C PRO A 297 17.18 -44.40 55.25
N SER A 298 16.46 -44.54 54.10
CA SER A 298 15.77 -45.76 53.56
C SER A 298 14.55 -45.36 52.69
N SER A 299 14.45 -45.71 51.39
CA SER A 299 13.98 -46.98 50.76
C SER A 299 12.47 -47.28 50.96
N ALA A 300 11.66 -47.86 50.05
CA ALA A 300 11.69 -48.08 48.58
C ALA A 300 10.32 -48.67 48.10
N SER A 301 10.11 -48.75 46.76
CA SER A 301 9.26 -49.73 46.01
C SER A 301 7.72 -49.92 46.17
N SER A 302 6.97 -49.51 45.12
CA SER A 302 6.11 -50.34 44.21
C SER A 302 4.82 -51.10 44.73
N PRO A 303 3.96 -51.76 43.89
CA PRO A 303 2.64 -51.22 43.48
C PRO A 303 1.39 -52.15 43.75
N PRO A 304 0.50 -52.49 42.77
CA PRO A 304 -0.93 -52.12 42.61
C PRO A 304 -1.91 -53.30 43.03
N PRO A 305 -3.20 -53.50 42.59
CA PRO A 305 -4.06 -52.85 41.56
C PRO A 305 -5.61 -52.79 41.81
N ASN A 306 -6.38 -52.53 40.73
CA ASN A 306 -7.76 -52.97 40.37
C ASN A 306 -9.02 -52.07 40.51
N GLY A 307 -9.76 -52.00 39.39
CA GLY A 307 -11.22 -51.73 39.30
C GLY A 307 -11.64 -50.33 38.83
N ALA A 308 -12.56 -50.09 37.87
CA ALA A 308 -13.02 -50.71 36.61
C ALA A 308 -14.36 -50.02 36.22
N ALA A 309 -14.61 -49.83 34.92
CA ALA A 309 -15.85 -49.28 34.30
C ALA A 309 -16.23 -47.80 34.60
N ALA A 310 -16.84 -46.96 33.74
CA ALA A 310 -17.06 -46.85 32.28
C ALA A 310 -18.51 -46.40 31.96
N ALA A 311 -18.66 -45.45 31.02
CA ALA A 311 -19.92 -45.00 30.39
C ALA A 311 -20.91 -44.23 31.33
N GLN A 312 -21.84 -43.37 30.87
CA GLN A 312 -22.28 -43.01 29.51
C GLN A 312 -22.99 -41.63 29.50
N ALA A 313 -22.98 -40.93 28.36
CA ALA A 313 -23.98 -39.91 27.96
C ALA A 313 -24.94 -40.57 26.93
N PRO A 314 -25.98 -39.93 26.33
CA PRO A 314 -26.43 -38.53 26.40
C PRO A 314 -27.98 -38.38 26.58
N GLY A 315 -28.52 -37.15 26.40
CA GLY A 315 -29.97 -36.90 26.31
C GLY A 315 -30.30 -35.52 25.75
N ASP A 316 -31.03 -35.47 24.62
CA ASP A 316 -31.49 -34.28 23.90
C ASP A 316 -32.99 -34.02 24.16
N SER A 317 -33.46 -32.76 24.06
CA SER A 317 -34.83 -32.41 23.60
C SER A 317 -35.08 -30.90 23.46
N ARG A 318 -35.67 -30.53 22.31
CA ARG A 318 -36.10 -29.19 21.89
C ARG A 318 -37.50 -28.82 22.42
N VAL A 319 -37.82 -27.53 22.54
CA VAL A 319 -39.16 -26.97 22.22
C VAL A 319 -39.02 -25.61 21.50
N ASN A 320 -39.99 -25.32 20.62
CA ASN A 320 -40.07 -24.25 19.62
C ASN A 320 -40.86 -23.01 20.12
N GLY A 321 -40.66 -21.82 19.53
CA GLY A 321 -41.49 -20.62 19.81
C GLY A 321 -41.12 -19.38 18.99
N THR A 322 -42.02 -18.94 18.11
CA THR A 322 -41.76 -17.98 17.02
C THR A 322 -42.25 -16.53 17.24
N ALA A 323 -41.50 -15.61 16.61
CA ALA A 323 -41.95 -14.37 15.96
C ALA A 323 -42.57 -13.21 16.77
N SER A 324 -41.97 -12.02 16.58
CA SER A 324 -42.74 -10.88 16.05
C SER A 324 -41.83 -9.85 15.37
N SER A 325 -42.30 -9.27 14.27
CA SER A 325 -41.64 -8.24 13.46
C SER A 325 -41.94 -6.84 13.98
N SER A 326 -41.07 -5.87 13.67
CA SER A 326 -41.41 -4.44 13.69
C SER A 326 -40.62 -3.73 12.60
N ALA A 327 -41.32 -2.94 11.77
CA ALA A 327 -40.78 -2.30 10.58
C ALA A 327 -40.75 -0.76 10.74
N SER A 328 -40.15 -0.10 9.75
CA SER A 328 -40.02 1.36 9.49
C SER A 328 -38.57 1.85 9.62
N SER A 329 -38.04 2.72 8.76
CA SER A 329 -38.71 3.49 7.68
C SER A 329 -37.77 3.82 6.52
N ASN A 330 -38.36 3.97 5.33
CA ASN A 330 -37.68 4.37 4.09
C ASN A 330 -36.81 5.62 4.23
N HIS A 331 -35.62 5.59 3.63
CA HIS A 331 -35.03 6.76 3.00
C HIS A 331 -34.72 6.46 1.53
N LYS A 332 -35.32 7.25 0.63
CA LYS A 332 -34.97 7.25 -0.79
C LYS A 332 -33.73 8.10 -0.95
N VAL A 333 -32.60 7.49 -1.30
CA VAL A 333 -31.47 8.21 -1.91
C VAL A 333 -31.57 8.00 -3.41
N GLY A 334 -31.53 9.10 -4.17
CA GLY A 334 -31.74 9.06 -5.61
C GLY A 334 -30.54 8.47 -6.34
N LEU A 335 -30.79 7.71 -7.41
CA LEU A 335 -29.75 7.39 -8.38
C LEU A 335 -29.30 8.68 -9.06
N SER A 336 -28.12 9.18 -8.72
CA SER A 336 -27.33 9.98 -9.65
C SER A 336 -26.59 9.02 -10.57
N SER A 337 -26.88 9.11 -11.86
CA SER A 337 -26.24 8.30 -12.90
C SER A 337 -24.77 8.71 -13.07
N VAL A 338 -23.86 7.96 -12.45
CA VAL A 338 -22.43 8.01 -12.82
C VAL A 338 -22.30 7.34 -14.18
N LEU A 339 -22.03 8.16 -15.21
CA LEU A 339 -21.67 7.69 -16.54
C LEU A 339 -20.24 7.15 -16.50
N VAL A 340 -20.08 5.87 -16.16
CA VAL A 340 -18.85 5.13 -16.42
C VAL A 340 -18.60 5.16 -17.93
N ARG A 341 -17.66 6.00 -18.36
CA ARG A 341 -17.19 6.04 -19.74
C ARG A 341 -16.13 4.97 -19.90
N CYS A 342 -16.53 3.83 -20.47
CA CYS A 342 -15.56 2.82 -20.90
C CYS A 342 -14.62 3.42 -21.96
N SER A 343 -13.36 3.64 -21.58
CA SER A 343 -12.28 3.91 -22.53
C SER A 343 -12.04 2.64 -23.36
N ALA A 344 -12.41 2.68 -24.63
CA ALA A 344 -12.18 1.54 -25.52
C ALA A 344 -10.68 1.39 -25.82
N GLY A 345 -10.07 0.30 -25.34
CA GLY A 345 -8.70 -0.06 -25.69
C GLY A 345 -8.55 -0.22 -27.21
N VAL A 346 -7.61 0.52 -27.81
CA VAL A 346 -7.39 0.50 -29.26
C VAL A 346 -6.58 -0.74 -29.64
N ALA A 347 -7.27 -1.81 -30.02
CA ALA A 347 -6.65 -2.96 -30.64
C ALA A 347 -6.04 -2.58 -32.01
N GLY A 348 -4.71 -2.57 -32.11
CA GLY A 348 -4.00 -2.22 -33.34
C GLY A 348 -4.19 -3.26 -34.44
N LEU A 349 -4.93 -2.92 -35.50
CA LEU A 349 -4.99 -3.72 -36.72
C LEU A 349 -3.75 -3.49 -37.60
N ALA A 350 -2.80 -4.42 -37.55
CA ALA A 350 -1.72 -4.50 -38.51
C ALA A 350 -2.22 -5.07 -39.86
N ALA A 351 -2.48 -4.21 -40.83
CA ALA A 351 -2.85 -4.62 -42.20
C ALA A 351 -1.60 -4.93 -43.05
N LEU A 352 -1.24 -6.22 -43.14
CA LEU A 352 -0.12 -6.69 -43.96
C LEU A 352 -0.55 -6.82 -45.45
N ALA A 353 -0.17 -5.85 -46.29
CA ALA A 353 -0.44 -5.89 -47.73
C ALA A 353 0.70 -6.58 -48.50
N VAL A 354 0.49 -7.85 -48.87
CA VAL A 354 1.38 -8.58 -49.79
C VAL A 354 0.98 -8.30 -51.24
N LEU A 355 1.88 -7.72 -52.04
CA LEU A 355 1.73 -7.59 -53.48
C LEU A 355 2.41 -8.77 -54.21
N LEU A 356 1.60 -9.58 -54.90
CA LEU A 356 2.05 -10.58 -55.89
C LEU A 356 1.01 -10.70 -57.03
N ALA A 357 1.10 -9.81 -58.02
CA ALA A 357 0.66 -9.98 -59.41
C ALA A 357 1.16 -8.79 -60.25
#